data_AF-A0A356KDQ8-F1
#
_entry.id   AF-A0A356KDQ8-F1
#
_cell.length_a   1.000
_cell.length_b   1.000
_cell.length_c   1.000
_cell.angle_alpha   90.00
_cell.angle_beta   90.00
_cell.angle_gamma   90.00
#
_symmetry.space_group_name_H-M   'P 1'
#
loop_
_entity.id
_entity.type
_entity.pdbx_description
1 polymer ?
#
loop_
_entity_poly.entity_id
_entity_poly.type
_entity_poly.pdbx_seq_one_letter_code
_entity_poly.pdbx_strand_id
1 'polypeptide(L)'
;EPVPPEFGFPGLHVVDVSEETERGFAPDLEFSAMNRATVELPTEAAEAPPPQVLLRVEASALRCANDSGLAMPEEEREHHPLQALVRAATYLAQAPDHELLLVGHASAVGSDAHNHALSEARARGVLQLIQRDREGWVETATEHGSLRDVKAYLAYLTRERGWSCDPGPVTPDVDAAAKAGLEGFQEQYNERFAGELLVDGVCGVNTLGALFDVLQFEFERWLEKRGVGREALRLSEPPLLAAGASQSDSPRLPQPQSEEARRFVDLVLLGPQQRAELGGLSPSAVYEGELEFEELEIPAEPGGWETTEVAVTFRAPAGVEGQRFQLVSEDGAIDRVGDCDDAVAVDGLNRVVFSGIDWTKTYALRRIHGPGISTTVFSHVRFELQNGLWSPDSMRREVAQVAGPEASS
;
A
#
# COMPACT_ATOMS: atom_id res chain seq x y z
N GLU A 1 -53.60 -4.09 -17.85
CA GLU A 1 -54.74 -4.89 -18.38
C GLU A 1 -55.48 -5.51 -17.20
N PRO A 2 -56.82 -5.60 -17.21
CA PRO A 2 -57.54 -6.26 -16.12
C PRO A 2 -57.26 -7.77 -16.13
N VAL A 3 -57.09 -8.34 -14.94
CA VAL A 3 -56.79 -9.77 -14.74
C VAL A 3 -57.91 -10.63 -15.34
N PRO A 4 -57.61 -11.72 -16.08
CA PRO A 4 -58.63 -12.58 -16.68
C PRO A 4 -59.58 -13.16 -15.61
N PRO A 5 -60.90 -13.27 -15.89
CA PRO A 5 -61.95 -13.68 -14.93
C PRO A 5 -61.85 -15.15 -14.47
N GLU A 6 -60.81 -15.86 -14.86
CA GLU A 6 -60.63 -17.30 -14.66
C GLU A 6 -59.92 -17.61 -13.33
N PHE A 7 -59.39 -16.59 -12.65
CA PHE A 7 -58.77 -16.67 -11.32
C PHE A 7 -59.69 -16.15 -10.18
N GLY A 8 -61.00 -16.31 -10.32
CA GLY A 8 -61.96 -15.94 -9.26
C GLY A 8 -62.12 -17.04 -8.22
N PHE A 9 -61.55 -16.89 -7.03
CA PHE A 9 -61.91 -17.71 -5.87
C PHE A 9 -63.31 -17.31 -5.38
N PRO A 10 -64.31 -18.22 -5.37
CA PRO A 10 -65.66 -17.89 -4.95
C PRO A 10 -65.66 -17.44 -3.47
N GLY A 11 -65.98 -16.17 -3.22
CA GLY A 11 -66.09 -15.59 -1.88
C GLY A 11 -64.94 -14.67 -1.45
N LEU A 12 -63.90 -14.48 -2.28
CA LEU A 12 -62.82 -13.54 -1.99
C LEU A 12 -63.03 -12.23 -2.79
N HIS A 13 -63.38 -11.15 -2.10
CA HIS A 13 -63.39 -9.81 -2.68
C HIS A 13 -62.04 -9.14 -2.40
N VAL A 14 -61.17 -9.03 -3.40
CA VAL A 14 -59.97 -8.20 -3.32
C VAL A 14 -60.41 -6.76 -3.63
N VAL A 15 -60.36 -5.88 -2.64
CA VAL A 15 -60.56 -4.45 -2.84
C VAL A 15 -59.20 -3.84 -3.07
N ASP A 16 -58.95 -3.41 -4.30
CA ASP A 16 -57.76 -2.64 -4.65
C ASP A 16 -57.96 -1.20 -4.14
N VAL A 17 -57.16 -0.80 -3.15
CA VAL A 17 -57.13 0.56 -2.59
C VAL A 17 -55.85 1.25 -3.07
N SER A 18 -55.66 1.29 -4.38
CA SER A 18 -54.56 2.00 -5.04
C SER A 18 -55.02 3.31 -5.68
N GLU A 19 -55.83 4.10 -4.98
CA GLU A 19 -55.94 5.53 -5.29
C GLU A 19 -55.86 6.34 -3.99
N GLU A 20 -54.88 7.26 -3.97
CA GLU A 20 -54.57 8.28 -2.96
C GLU A 20 -53.87 7.84 -1.66
N THR A 21 -52.53 7.88 -1.64
CA THR A 21 -51.77 8.61 -0.60
C THR A 21 -50.31 8.87 -1.04
N GLU A 22 -49.94 10.14 -1.20
CA GLU A 22 -48.57 10.62 -1.51
C GLU A 22 -47.59 10.52 -0.32
N ARG A 23 -47.84 9.68 0.68
CA ARG A 23 -46.95 9.56 1.85
C ARG A 23 -46.76 8.10 2.19
N GLY A 24 -45.61 7.58 1.73
CA GLY A 24 -45.23 6.18 1.84
C GLY A 24 -45.42 5.61 3.25
N PHE A 25 -46.40 4.73 3.36
CA PHE A 25 -46.45 3.63 4.31
C PHE A 25 -47.04 2.43 3.55
N ALA A 26 -46.50 1.24 3.79
CA ALA A 26 -47.02 0.00 3.21
C ALA A 26 -48.47 -0.26 3.68
N PRO A 27 -49.32 -0.90 2.88
CA PRO A 27 -50.70 -1.15 3.27
C PRO A 27 -50.75 -2.19 4.40
N ASP A 28 -51.44 -1.87 5.50
CA ASP A 28 -51.90 -2.86 6.47
C ASP A 28 -53.04 -3.67 5.83
N LEU A 29 -52.76 -4.94 5.54
CA LEU A 29 -53.76 -5.91 5.09
C LEU A 29 -54.49 -6.48 6.31
N GLU A 30 -55.69 -5.95 6.59
CA GLU A 30 -56.53 -6.47 7.67
C GLU A 30 -57.45 -7.59 7.16
N PHE A 31 -57.13 -8.85 7.52
CA PHE A 31 -57.96 -10.02 7.20
C PHE A 31 -58.99 -10.27 8.30
N SER A 32 -60.20 -9.73 8.14
CA SER A 32 -61.32 -10.07 9.03
C SER A 32 -62.06 -11.33 8.59
N ALA A 33 -61.75 -12.42 9.30
CA ALA A 33 -62.54 -13.64 9.54
C ALA A 33 -63.32 -14.28 8.36
N MET A 34 -62.81 -15.40 7.84
CA MET A 34 -63.62 -16.62 7.62
C MET A 34 -62.72 -17.86 7.42
N ASN A 35 -62.95 -18.88 8.26
CA ASN A 35 -62.46 -20.26 8.22
C ASN A 35 -61.02 -20.53 7.75
N ARG A 36 -60.17 -20.94 8.70
CA ARG A 36 -58.80 -21.45 8.55
C ARG A 36 -58.65 -22.47 7.40
N ALA A 37 -58.24 -21.99 6.24
CA ALA A 37 -57.37 -22.73 5.35
C ALA A 37 -56.04 -21.96 5.33
N THR A 38 -55.04 -22.47 6.03
CA THR A 38 -53.68 -21.96 5.95
C THR A 38 -53.18 -22.29 4.56
N VAL A 39 -53.15 -21.31 3.66
CA VAL A 39 -52.42 -21.43 2.40
C VAL A 39 -51.01 -20.92 2.69
N GLU A 40 -50.06 -21.84 2.81
CA GLU A 40 -48.65 -21.48 2.79
C GLU A 40 -48.35 -20.93 1.39
N LEU A 41 -48.18 -19.61 1.30
CA LEU A 41 -47.56 -19.02 0.13
C LEU A 41 -46.12 -19.55 0.10
N PRO A 42 -45.60 -20.04 -1.04
CA PRO A 42 -44.21 -20.44 -1.14
C PRO A 42 -43.33 -19.21 -0.89
N THR A 43 -42.81 -19.08 0.33
CA THR A 43 -41.96 -17.96 0.79
C THR A 43 -40.50 -18.13 0.35
N GLU A 44 -40.26 -18.80 -0.77
CA GLU A 44 -38.95 -18.90 -1.39
C GLU A 44 -39.08 -18.47 -2.85
N ALA A 45 -39.43 -17.19 -3.07
CA ALA A 45 -38.69 -16.50 -4.11
C ALA A 45 -37.25 -16.49 -3.58
N ALA A 46 -36.46 -17.48 -3.99
CA ALA A 46 -35.05 -17.53 -3.66
C ALA A 46 -34.49 -16.15 -3.99
N GLU A 47 -34.12 -15.39 -2.95
CA GLU A 47 -33.38 -14.15 -3.17
C GLU A 47 -32.22 -14.53 -4.08
N ALA A 48 -32.18 -13.91 -5.26
CA ALA A 48 -31.04 -14.10 -6.14
C ALA A 48 -29.80 -13.85 -5.28
N PRO A 49 -28.81 -14.77 -5.29
CA PRO A 49 -27.62 -14.58 -4.49
C PRO A 49 -27.07 -13.17 -4.76
N PRO A 50 -26.62 -12.45 -3.71
CA PRO A 50 -26.10 -11.10 -3.90
C PRO A 50 -25.05 -11.11 -5.02
N PRO A 51 -25.03 -10.08 -5.88
CA PRO A 51 -24.06 -10.01 -6.97
C PRO A 51 -22.66 -10.20 -6.40
N GLN A 52 -21.89 -11.10 -7.00
CA GLN A 52 -20.53 -11.34 -6.54
C GLN A 52 -19.62 -10.20 -6.99
N VAL A 53 -18.92 -9.61 -6.03
CA VAL A 53 -18.03 -8.49 -6.25
C VAL A 53 -16.61 -9.02 -6.35
N LEU A 54 -15.91 -8.69 -7.44
CA LEU A 54 -14.49 -8.87 -7.62
C LEU A 54 -13.78 -7.60 -7.14
N LEU A 55 -12.90 -7.76 -6.17
CA LEU A 55 -12.23 -6.60 -5.57
C LEU A 55 -10.99 -6.26 -6.36
N ARG A 56 -10.86 -4.98 -6.70
CA ARG A 56 -9.69 -4.44 -7.38
C ARG A 56 -9.05 -3.39 -6.52
N VAL A 57 -7.73 -3.47 -6.39
CA VAL A 57 -6.99 -2.31 -5.87
C VAL A 57 -6.94 -1.27 -6.96
N GLU A 58 -7.09 0.01 -6.59
CA GLU A 58 -7.01 1.13 -7.52
C GLU A 58 -5.85 0.97 -8.51
N ALA A 59 -6.21 0.68 -9.77
CA ALA A 59 -5.27 0.34 -10.82
C ALA A 59 -4.40 1.56 -11.22
N SER A 60 -4.80 2.75 -10.79
CA SER A 60 -4.07 3.99 -11.01
C SER A 60 -2.70 4.00 -10.32
N ALA A 61 -2.44 3.14 -9.33
CA ALA A 61 -1.17 3.13 -8.60
C ALA A 61 -0.06 2.23 -9.15
N LEU A 62 -0.36 1.23 -10.00
CA LEU A 62 0.68 0.39 -10.62
C LEU A 62 0.83 0.73 -12.11
N ARG A 63 1.18 1.98 -12.40
CA ARG A 63 1.45 2.42 -13.77
C ARG A 63 2.79 1.91 -14.28
N CYS A 64 2.89 1.76 -15.59
CA CYS A 64 4.12 1.46 -16.29
C CYS A 64 4.38 2.51 -17.36
N ALA A 65 5.65 2.85 -17.59
CA ALA A 65 6.02 3.74 -18.69
C ALA A 65 5.77 3.07 -20.05
N ASN A 66 5.89 3.86 -21.13
CA ASN A 66 5.86 3.32 -22.49
C ASN A 66 6.98 2.28 -22.67
N ASP A 67 6.65 1.14 -23.28
CA ASP A 67 7.58 0.03 -23.51
C ASP A 67 8.29 -0.52 -22.26
N SER A 68 7.84 -0.13 -21.06
CA SER A 68 8.41 -0.59 -19.79
C SER A 68 7.63 -1.76 -19.19
N GLY A 69 8.36 -2.77 -18.74
CA GLY A 69 7.91 -3.89 -17.91
C GLY A 69 7.94 -3.61 -16.40
N LEU A 70 8.29 -2.39 -15.98
CA LEU A 70 8.40 -2.03 -14.57
C LEU A 70 7.22 -1.16 -14.12
N ALA A 71 6.76 -1.39 -12.90
CA ALA A 71 5.80 -0.50 -12.24
C ALA A 71 6.54 0.76 -11.75
N MET A 72 6.02 1.95 -12.00
CA MET A 72 6.75 3.20 -11.85
C MET A 72 6.08 4.12 -10.83
N PRO A 73 6.83 4.89 -10.01
CA PRO A 73 6.27 6.06 -9.35
C PRO A 73 5.74 7.04 -10.40
N GLU A 74 4.49 7.50 -10.23
CA GLU A 74 3.92 8.52 -11.10
C GLU A 74 4.64 9.87 -10.87
N GLU A 75 4.98 10.58 -11.94
CA GLU A 75 5.73 11.84 -11.88
C GLU A 75 4.91 12.93 -11.14
N GLU A 76 3.60 12.96 -11.38
CA GLU A 76 2.66 14.00 -10.89
C GLU A 76 1.91 13.64 -9.59
N ARG A 77 1.97 12.38 -9.14
CA ARG A 77 1.27 11.93 -7.92
C ARG A 77 2.25 11.60 -6.80
N GLU A 78 1.77 11.75 -5.58
CA GLU A 78 2.47 11.40 -4.34
C GLU A 78 2.46 9.88 -4.06
N HIS A 79 2.00 9.05 -5.01
CA HIS A 79 1.79 7.62 -4.78
C HIS A 79 2.92 6.75 -5.33
N HIS A 80 3.63 6.05 -4.45
CA HIS A 80 4.58 5.01 -4.84
C HIS A 80 3.84 3.73 -5.32
N PRO A 81 4.36 3.01 -6.33
CA PRO A 81 3.72 1.80 -6.85
C PRO A 81 3.47 0.71 -5.80
N LEU A 82 4.30 0.65 -4.76
CA LEU A 82 4.13 -0.34 -3.68
C LEU A 82 2.85 -0.13 -2.86
N GLN A 83 2.14 0.99 -2.97
CA GLN A 83 0.97 1.28 -2.11
C GLN A 83 -0.15 0.32 -2.43
N ALA A 84 -0.33 0.03 -3.72
CA ALA A 84 -1.31 -0.94 -4.19
C ALA A 84 -1.02 -2.34 -3.64
N LEU A 85 0.26 -2.75 -3.62
CA LEU A 85 0.65 -4.05 -3.07
C LEU A 85 0.43 -4.13 -1.57
N VAL A 86 0.77 -3.09 -0.82
CA VAL A 86 0.54 -3.02 0.63
C VAL A 86 -0.94 -3.04 0.95
N ARG A 87 -1.76 -2.39 0.12
CA ARG A 87 -3.22 -2.45 0.22
C ARG A 87 -3.75 -3.86 0.00
N ALA A 88 -3.32 -4.52 -1.08
CA ALA A 88 -3.68 -5.91 -1.36
C ALA A 88 -3.30 -6.81 -0.18
N ALA A 89 -2.08 -6.68 0.35
CA ALA A 89 -1.63 -7.42 1.51
C ALA A 89 -2.52 -7.17 2.74
N THR A 90 -2.86 -5.90 3.01
CA THR A 90 -3.73 -5.52 4.13
C THR A 90 -5.11 -6.15 4.04
N TYR A 91 -5.70 -6.13 2.85
CA TYR A 91 -6.99 -6.77 2.61
C TYR A 91 -6.89 -8.29 2.77
N LEU A 92 -5.92 -8.92 2.12
CA LEU A 92 -5.75 -10.38 2.13
C LEU A 92 -5.36 -10.93 3.51
N ALA A 93 -4.80 -10.11 4.39
CA ALA A 93 -4.59 -10.47 5.80
C ALA A 93 -5.93 -10.63 6.56
N GLN A 94 -6.98 -9.91 6.15
CA GLN A 94 -8.32 -9.98 6.74
C GLN A 94 -9.24 -10.97 6.01
N ALA A 95 -8.89 -11.34 4.77
CA ALA A 95 -9.64 -12.26 3.92
C ALA A 95 -8.77 -13.47 3.53
N PRO A 96 -8.52 -14.44 4.44
CA PRO A 96 -7.56 -15.52 4.24
C PRO A 96 -7.87 -16.45 3.07
N ASP A 97 -9.14 -16.57 2.69
CA ASP A 97 -9.58 -17.42 1.56
C ASP A 97 -9.47 -16.71 0.19
N HIS A 98 -9.06 -15.44 0.18
CA HIS A 98 -8.81 -14.72 -1.07
C HIS A 98 -7.35 -14.89 -1.52
N GLU A 99 -7.18 -14.80 -2.83
CA GLU A 99 -5.89 -14.86 -3.51
C GLU A 99 -5.71 -13.63 -4.41
N LEU A 100 -4.46 -13.29 -4.71
CA LEU A 100 -4.06 -12.22 -5.61
C LEU A 100 -3.79 -12.76 -7.01
N LEU A 101 -4.42 -12.15 -8.00
CA LEU A 101 -4.13 -12.32 -9.42
C LEU A 101 -3.56 -11.01 -9.97
N LEU A 102 -2.42 -11.10 -10.65
CA LEU A 102 -1.80 -9.97 -11.33
C LEU A 102 -2.22 -9.95 -12.80
N VAL A 103 -2.82 -8.87 -13.28
CA VAL A 103 -3.19 -8.78 -14.70
C VAL A 103 -2.46 -7.62 -15.35
N GLY A 104 -1.50 -7.91 -16.22
CA GLY A 104 -0.75 -6.89 -16.93
C GLY A 104 -1.52 -6.40 -18.15
N HIS A 105 -1.46 -5.10 -18.40
CA HIS A 105 -2.11 -4.42 -19.54
C HIS A 105 -1.10 -3.67 -20.39
N ALA A 106 -1.41 -3.50 -21.67
CA ALA A 106 -0.66 -2.66 -22.60
C ALA A 106 -1.53 -1.71 -23.42
N SER A 107 -0.91 -0.66 -23.95
CA SER A 107 -1.54 0.27 -24.90
C SER A 107 -1.87 -0.43 -26.21
N ALA A 108 -2.77 0.14 -27.01
CA ALA A 108 -3.11 -0.39 -28.34
C ALA A 108 -2.04 -0.12 -29.41
N VAL A 109 -1.03 0.67 -29.07
CA VAL A 109 0.13 0.95 -29.93
C VAL A 109 0.99 -0.31 -30.09
N GLY A 110 1.29 -0.70 -31.33
CA GLY A 110 2.13 -1.87 -31.63
C GLY A 110 1.34 -3.08 -32.15
N SER A 111 1.98 -4.24 -32.20
CA SER A 111 1.32 -5.49 -32.59
C SER A 111 0.74 -6.22 -31.37
N ASP A 112 -0.29 -7.03 -31.57
CA ASP A 112 -0.88 -7.83 -30.48
C ASP A 112 0.15 -8.71 -29.76
N ALA A 113 1.07 -9.32 -30.51
CA ALA A 113 2.13 -10.15 -29.95
C ALA A 113 3.10 -9.34 -29.07
N HIS A 114 3.45 -8.12 -29.52
CA HIS A 114 4.29 -7.22 -28.74
C HIS A 114 3.57 -6.77 -27.46
N ASN A 115 2.32 -6.35 -27.57
CA ASN A 115 1.51 -5.90 -26.43
C ASN A 115 1.24 -7.02 -25.43
N HIS A 116 1.04 -8.25 -25.91
CA HIS A 116 0.92 -9.41 -25.05
C HIS A 116 2.21 -9.64 -24.25
N ALA A 117 3.36 -9.71 -24.93
CA ALA A 117 4.66 -9.90 -24.28
C ALA A 117 4.98 -8.78 -23.27
N LEU A 118 4.71 -7.52 -23.63
CA LEU A 118 4.91 -6.38 -22.74
C LEU A 118 3.98 -6.41 -21.53
N SER A 119 2.71 -6.77 -21.72
CA SER A 119 1.75 -6.92 -20.62
C SER A 119 2.16 -8.05 -19.67
N GLU A 120 2.70 -9.14 -20.19
CA GLU A 120 3.25 -10.23 -19.38
C GLU A 120 4.46 -9.77 -18.58
N ALA A 121 5.40 -9.06 -19.21
CA ALA A 121 6.59 -8.50 -18.55
C ALA A 121 6.22 -7.58 -17.38
N ARG A 122 5.19 -6.74 -17.54
CA ARG A 122 4.68 -5.86 -16.48
C ARG A 122 4.19 -6.63 -15.27
N ALA A 123 3.31 -7.61 -15.49
CA ALA A 123 2.81 -8.44 -14.39
C ALA A 123 3.94 -9.27 -13.75
N ARG A 124 4.90 -9.74 -14.55
CA ARG A 124 6.08 -10.48 -14.09
C ARG A 124 6.99 -9.63 -13.21
N GLY A 125 7.25 -8.37 -13.57
CA GLY A 125 8.04 -7.45 -12.75
C GLY A 125 7.43 -7.25 -11.35
N VAL A 126 6.10 -7.11 -11.26
CA VAL A 126 5.39 -7.03 -9.99
C VAL A 126 5.44 -8.36 -9.22
N LEU A 127 5.26 -9.49 -9.92
CA LEU A 127 5.36 -10.83 -9.31
C LEU A 127 6.74 -11.05 -8.68
N GLN A 128 7.81 -10.69 -9.38
CA GLN A 128 9.19 -10.85 -8.92
C GLN A 128 9.48 -10.00 -7.69
N LEU A 129 8.93 -8.77 -7.62
CA LEU A 129 8.94 -7.98 -6.39
C LEU A 129 8.26 -8.72 -5.23
N ILE A 130 7.05 -9.24 -5.43
CA ILE A 130 6.30 -10.00 -4.41
C ILE A 130 7.08 -11.25 -3.95
N GLN A 131 7.70 -11.98 -4.87
CA GLN A 131 8.42 -13.23 -4.58
C GLN A 131 9.85 -13.02 -4.05
N ARG A 132 10.32 -11.78 -3.97
CA ARG A 132 11.73 -11.44 -3.68
C ARG A 132 12.72 -12.05 -4.68
N ASP A 133 12.29 -12.22 -5.92
CA ASP A 133 13.13 -12.72 -7.01
C ASP A 133 13.95 -11.57 -7.63
N ARG A 134 15.09 -11.29 -7.02
CA ARG A 134 16.00 -10.22 -7.44
C ARG A 134 16.56 -10.45 -8.85
N GLU A 135 16.97 -11.68 -9.14
CA GLU A 135 17.62 -12.01 -10.42
C GLU A 135 16.61 -11.91 -11.56
N GLY A 136 15.43 -12.51 -11.40
CA GLY A 136 14.37 -12.38 -12.41
C GLY A 136 13.90 -10.94 -12.58
N TRP A 137 13.80 -10.15 -11.50
CA TRP A 137 13.45 -8.74 -11.63
C TRP A 137 14.50 -7.95 -12.42
N VAL A 138 15.78 -8.18 -12.17
CA VAL A 138 16.87 -7.53 -12.92
C VAL A 138 16.86 -7.94 -14.38
N GLU A 139 16.55 -9.21 -14.70
CA GLU A 139 16.36 -9.68 -16.07
C GLU A 139 15.21 -8.93 -16.74
N THR A 140 14.02 -8.88 -16.12
CA THR A 140 12.87 -8.12 -16.64
C THR A 140 13.22 -6.64 -16.82
N ALA A 141 13.91 -6.01 -15.87
CA ALA A 141 14.35 -4.62 -15.96
C ALA A 141 15.40 -4.38 -17.05
N THR A 142 16.22 -5.38 -17.36
CA THR A 142 17.24 -5.30 -18.43
C THR A 142 16.59 -5.45 -19.80
N GLU A 143 15.63 -6.36 -19.95
CA GLU A 143 14.97 -6.66 -21.22
C GLU A 143 13.86 -5.67 -21.57
N HIS A 144 13.11 -5.24 -20.55
CA HIS A 144 11.91 -4.45 -20.68
C HIS A 144 11.95 -3.16 -19.86
N GLY A 145 13.08 -2.77 -19.28
CA GLY A 145 13.23 -1.47 -18.63
C GLY A 145 13.97 -0.47 -19.52
N SER A 146 13.99 0.77 -19.06
CA SER A 146 14.70 1.87 -19.70
C SER A 146 15.41 2.74 -18.67
N LEU A 147 16.37 3.56 -19.13
CA LEU A 147 16.98 4.56 -18.25
C LEU A 147 15.94 5.57 -17.72
N ARG A 148 14.88 5.85 -18.49
CA ARG A 148 13.78 6.68 -18.02
C ARG A 148 13.16 6.10 -16.75
N ASP A 149 13.00 4.79 -16.69
CA ASP A 149 12.42 4.12 -15.52
C ASP A 149 13.30 4.32 -14.29
N VAL A 150 14.61 4.07 -14.46
CA VAL A 150 15.58 4.28 -13.39
C VAL A 150 15.57 5.74 -12.91
N LYS A 151 15.54 6.70 -13.83
CA LYS A 151 15.45 8.13 -13.48
C LYS A 151 14.16 8.48 -12.74
N ALA A 152 13.01 7.89 -13.09
CA ALA A 152 11.77 8.11 -12.34
C ALA A 152 11.90 7.65 -10.88
N TYR A 153 12.54 6.49 -10.64
CA TYR A 153 12.81 6.02 -9.29
C TYR A 153 13.82 6.90 -8.54
N LEU A 154 14.90 7.34 -9.19
CA LEU A 154 15.88 8.24 -8.56
C LEU A 154 15.28 9.60 -8.21
N ALA A 155 14.40 10.13 -9.07
CA ALA A 155 13.65 11.35 -8.78
C ALA A 155 12.72 11.16 -7.58
N TYR A 156 12.03 10.01 -7.50
CA TYR A 156 11.23 9.64 -6.32
C TYR A 156 12.09 9.56 -5.05
N LEU A 157 13.23 8.87 -5.07
CA LEU A 157 14.11 8.75 -3.90
C LEU A 157 14.67 10.11 -3.46
N THR A 158 14.97 11.00 -4.42
CA THR A 158 15.38 12.37 -4.11
C THR A 158 14.26 13.14 -3.42
N ARG A 159 13.07 13.14 -4.02
CA ARG A 159 11.91 13.91 -3.55
C ARG A 159 11.36 13.40 -2.22
N GLU A 160 11.14 12.09 -2.10
CA GLU A 160 10.39 11.48 -0.99
C GLU A 160 11.27 10.86 0.10
N ARG A 161 12.56 10.65 -0.19
CA ARG A 161 13.51 10.02 0.73
C ARG A 161 14.75 10.87 0.99
N GLY A 162 14.83 12.06 0.39
CA GLY A 162 15.95 12.99 0.56
C GLY A 162 17.28 12.41 0.07
N TRP A 163 17.26 11.48 -0.88
CA TRP A 163 18.50 10.96 -1.44
C TRP A 163 19.15 12.02 -2.33
N SER A 164 20.46 12.22 -2.19
CA SER A 164 21.29 13.04 -3.11
C SER A 164 21.51 12.36 -4.47
N CYS A 165 20.43 11.96 -5.16
CA CYS A 165 20.50 11.22 -6.43
C CYS A 165 19.59 11.82 -7.52
N ASP A 166 19.45 13.15 -7.58
CA ASP A 166 18.61 13.82 -8.56
C ASP A 166 19.10 13.52 -10.00
N PRO A 167 18.31 12.82 -10.84
CA PRO A 167 18.71 12.51 -12.20
C PRO A 167 18.40 13.64 -13.19
N GLY A 168 17.85 14.77 -12.73
CA GLY A 168 17.27 15.80 -13.58
C GLY A 168 15.94 15.34 -14.21
N PRO A 169 15.56 15.89 -15.39
CA PRO A 169 14.31 15.54 -16.06
C PRO A 169 14.19 14.03 -16.37
N VAL A 170 13.00 13.45 -16.17
CA VAL A 170 12.72 12.02 -16.40
C VAL A 170 12.56 11.72 -17.90
N THR A 171 13.67 11.75 -18.62
CA THR A 171 13.79 11.42 -20.06
C THR A 171 14.67 10.19 -20.25
N PRO A 172 14.59 9.48 -21.39
CA PRO A 172 15.46 8.33 -21.66
C PRO A 172 16.92 8.71 -21.95
N ASP A 173 17.25 10.00 -22.02
CA ASP A 173 18.56 10.49 -22.44
C ASP A 173 19.63 10.29 -21.37
N VAL A 174 20.83 9.91 -21.82
CA VAL A 174 22.04 9.89 -21.00
C VAL A 174 22.67 11.28 -21.05
N ASP A 175 22.47 12.06 -19.98
CA ASP A 175 23.08 13.37 -19.80
C ASP A 175 23.92 13.44 -18.51
N ALA A 176 24.56 14.58 -18.28
CA ALA A 176 25.40 14.77 -17.10
C ALA A 176 24.61 14.69 -15.78
N ALA A 177 23.33 15.06 -15.77
CA ALA A 177 22.48 14.98 -14.59
C ALA A 177 22.09 13.52 -14.29
N ALA A 178 21.72 12.75 -15.31
CA ALA A 178 21.44 11.33 -15.18
C ALA A 178 22.66 10.57 -14.65
N LYS A 179 23.87 10.87 -15.15
CA LYS A 179 25.10 10.28 -14.65
C LYS A 179 25.36 10.64 -13.18
N ALA A 180 25.25 11.92 -12.82
CA ALA A 180 25.46 12.38 -11.45
C ALA A 180 24.42 11.79 -10.48
N GLY A 181 23.15 11.69 -10.89
CA GLY A 181 22.10 11.04 -10.11
C GLY A 181 22.39 9.56 -9.87
N LEU A 182 22.88 8.84 -10.89
CA LEU A 182 23.31 7.44 -10.75
C LEU A 182 24.52 7.30 -9.81
N GLU A 183 25.53 8.16 -9.92
CA GLU A 183 26.68 8.18 -8.99
C GLU A 183 26.19 8.41 -7.55
N GLY A 184 25.35 9.41 -7.32
CA GLY A 184 24.80 9.72 -6.00
C GLY A 184 23.87 8.63 -5.45
N PHE A 185 23.18 7.87 -6.30
CA PHE A 185 22.44 6.67 -5.90
C PHE A 185 23.39 5.55 -5.48
N GLN A 186 24.40 5.24 -6.29
CA GLN A 186 25.37 4.18 -6.02
C GLN A 186 26.12 4.46 -4.70
N GLU A 187 26.52 5.71 -4.45
CA GLU A 187 27.16 6.14 -3.19
C GLU A 187 26.25 5.92 -1.98
N GLN A 188 25.01 6.43 -2.03
CA GLN A 188 24.08 6.31 -0.90
C GLN A 188 23.59 4.88 -0.68
N TYR A 189 23.46 4.10 -1.74
CA TYR A 189 23.18 2.68 -1.59
C TYR A 189 24.32 1.99 -0.83
N ASN A 190 25.57 2.22 -1.22
CA ASN A 190 26.73 1.64 -0.53
C ASN A 190 26.78 2.06 0.94
N GLU A 191 26.52 3.32 1.24
CA GLU A 191 26.49 3.83 2.62
C GLU A 191 25.38 3.18 3.45
N ARG A 192 24.13 3.17 2.95
CA ARG A 192 22.95 2.74 3.72
C ARG A 192 22.83 1.22 3.83
N PHE A 193 23.24 0.49 2.80
CA PHE A 193 23.08 -0.97 2.71
C PHE A 193 24.42 -1.71 2.87
N ALA A 194 25.50 -1.01 3.22
CA ALA A 194 26.86 -1.57 3.23
C ALA A 194 27.22 -2.28 1.91
N GLY A 195 26.77 -1.70 0.80
CA GLY A 195 26.97 -2.23 -0.55
C GLY A 195 28.38 -2.01 -1.08
N GLU A 196 28.70 -2.71 -2.17
CA GLU A 196 30.00 -2.64 -2.87
C GLU A 196 29.83 -2.25 -4.35
N LEU A 197 28.83 -1.44 -4.66
CA LEU A 197 28.64 -0.93 -6.02
C LEU A 197 29.84 -0.10 -6.44
N LEU A 198 30.28 -0.28 -7.69
CA LEU A 198 31.18 0.67 -8.33
C LEU A 198 30.41 1.98 -8.55
N VAL A 199 30.96 3.09 -8.06
CA VAL A 199 30.41 4.44 -8.28
C VAL A 199 30.98 4.97 -9.59
N ASP A 200 30.26 4.75 -10.70
CA ASP A 200 30.67 5.12 -12.05
C ASP A 200 29.58 5.86 -12.84
N GLY A 201 28.38 5.98 -12.30
CA GLY A 201 27.23 6.58 -12.96
C GLY A 201 26.68 5.76 -14.11
N VAL A 202 27.01 4.47 -14.18
CA VAL A 202 26.52 3.54 -15.21
C VAL A 202 25.41 2.68 -14.62
N CYS A 203 24.23 2.73 -15.22
CA CYS A 203 23.15 1.83 -14.85
C CYS A 203 23.35 0.44 -15.48
N GLY A 204 24.04 -0.43 -14.77
CA GLY A 204 24.18 -1.85 -15.11
C GLY A 204 23.34 -2.77 -14.23
N VAL A 205 23.47 -4.08 -14.44
CA VAL A 205 22.75 -5.12 -13.67
C VAL A 205 22.93 -4.99 -12.15
N ASN A 206 24.10 -4.55 -11.69
CA ASN A 206 24.36 -4.33 -10.26
C ASN A 206 23.57 -3.14 -9.71
N THR A 207 23.45 -2.06 -10.49
CA THR A 207 22.65 -0.88 -10.12
C THR A 207 21.16 -1.19 -10.14
N LEU A 208 20.68 -1.96 -11.13
CA LEU A 208 19.30 -2.44 -11.15
C LEU A 208 19.00 -3.34 -9.95
N GLY A 209 19.92 -4.25 -9.61
CA GLY A 209 19.78 -5.07 -8.43
C GLY A 209 19.73 -4.26 -7.13
N ALA A 210 20.55 -3.21 -7.01
CA ALA A 210 20.49 -2.30 -5.87
C ALA A 210 19.18 -1.53 -5.80
N LEU A 211 18.62 -1.13 -6.95
CA LEU A 211 17.30 -0.50 -7.01
C LEU A 211 16.21 -1.48 -6.52
N PHE A 212 16.27 -2.74 -6.93
CA PHE A 212 15.41 -3.80 -6.39
C PHE A 212 15.54 -3.92 -4.87
N ASP A 213 16.77 -3.92 -4.35
CA ASP A 213 17.02 -4.03 -2.91
C ASP A 213 16.37 -2.86 -2.14
N VAL A 214 16.45 -1.64 -2.68
CA VAL A 214 15.76 -0.44 -2.14
C VAL A 214 14.23 -0.58 -2.20
N LEU A 215 13.68 -1.05 -3.33
CA LEU A 215 12.23 -1.28 -3.45
C LEU A 215 11.73 -2.32 -2.45
N GLN A 216 12.49 -3.40 -2.25
CA GLN A 216 12.15 -4.43 -1.29
C GLN A 216 12.22 -3.90 0.13
N PHE A 217 13.25 -3.14 0.46
CA PHE A 217 13.35 -2.47 1.76
C PHE A 217 12.14 -1.56 2.03
N GLU A 218 11.75 -0.73 1.06
CA GLU A 218 10.57 0.14 1.16
C GLU A 218 9.28 -0.67 1.31
N PHE A 219 9.14 -1.77 0.56
CA PHE A 219 7.97 -2.61 0.62
C PHE A 219 7.79 -3.26 1.99
N GLU A 220 8.84 -3.89 2.52
CA GLU A 220 8.81 -4.51 3.86
C GLU A 220 8.48 -3.49 4.94
N ARG A 221 9.07 -2.30 4.86
CA ARG A 221 8.81 -1.22 5.81
C ARG A 221 7.34 -0.82 5.82
N TRP A 222 6.70 -0.78 4.65
CA TRP A 222 5.30 -0.41 4.55
C TRP A 222 4.36 -1.51 5.05
N LEU A 223 4.70 -2.77 4.79
CA LEU A 223 4.00 -3.93 5.33
C LEU A 223 4.09 -3.94 6.87
N GLU A 224 5.29 -3.74 7.43
CA GLU A 224 5.51 -3.63 8.88
C GLU A 224 4.68 -2.52 9.51
N LYS A 225 4.65 -1.32 8.89
CA LYS A 225 3.84 -0.18 9.36
C LYS A 225 2.34 -0.50 9.39
N ARG A 226 1.86 -1.37 8.50
CA ARG A 226 0.47 -1.84 8.46
C ARG A 226 0.22 -3.04 9.37
N GLY A 227 1.25 -3.59 10.01
CA GLY A 227 1.15 -4.78 10.85
C GLY A 227 0.76 -6.03 10.05
N VAL A 228 1.11 -6.08 8.76
CA VAL A 228 0.81 -7.23 7.89
C VAL A 228 2.10 -7.80 7.34
N GLY A 229 2.19 -9.12 7.26
CA GLY A 229 3.31 -9.79 6.63
C GLY A 229 3.09 -9.97 5.12
N ARG A 230 4.20 -10.13 4.39
CA ARG A 230 4.20 -10.37 2.94
C ARG A 230 3.44 -11.64 2.57
N GLU A 231 3.43 -12.64 3.45
CA GLU A 231 2.69 -13.90 3.28
C GLU A 231 1.17 -13.71 3.13
N ALA A 232 0.64 -12.53 3.46
CA ALA A 232 -0.73 -12.17 3.15
C ALA A 232 -0.99 -12.12 1.63
N LEU A 233 0.01 -11.83 0.80
CA LEU A 233 -0.08 -11.80 -0.67
C LEU A 233 -0.06 -13.22 -1.25
N ARG A 234 -1.08 -14.01 -0.91
CA ARG A 234 -1.28 -15.36 -1.45
C ARG A 234 -1.62 -15.26 -2.92
N LEU A 235 -0.74 -15.74 -3.78
CA LEU A 235 -0.94 -15.67 -5.23
C LEU A 235 -1.90 -16.77 -5.70
N SER A 236 -2.73 -16.43 -6.68
CA SER A 236 -3.60 -17.38 -7.38
C SER A 236 -2.79 -18.31 -8.30
N GLU A 237 -3.44 -19.34 -8.85
CA GLU A 237 -2.83 -20.21 -9.87
C GLU A 237 -3.66 -20.19 -11.18
N PRO A 238 -3.08 -19.70 -12.29
CA PRO A 238 -1.77 -19.03 -12.41
C PRO A 238 -1.71 -17.68 -11.66
N PRO A 239 -0.52 -17.21 -11.26
CA PRO A 239 -0.36 -15.98 -10.47
C PRO A 239 -0.49 -14.70 -11.29
N LEU A 240 -0.36 -14.80 -12.62
CA LEU A 240 -0.46 -13.66 -13.53
C LEU A 240 -1.19 -14.01 -14.84
N LEU A 241 -1.74 -12.98 -15.47
CA LEU A 241 -2.30 -13.01 -16.82
C LEU A 241 -1.78 -11.81 -17.63
N ALA A 242 -1.60 -12.05 -18.94
CA ALA A 242 -1.23 -11.04 -19.91
C ALA A 242 -2.46 -10.65 -20.74
N ALA A 243 -3.02 -9.47 -20.47
CA ALA A 243 -4.25 -9.01 -21.12
C ALA A 243 -4.00 -8.35 -22.49
N GLY A 244 -2.75 -7.99 -22.80
CA GLY A 244 -2.41 -7.23 -24.00
C GLY A 244 -3.14 -5.89 -24.06
N ALA A 245 -3.54 -5.48 -25.27
CA ALA A 245 -4.25 -4.23 -25.50
C ALA A 245 -5.78 -4.36 -25.50
N SER A 246 -6.30 -5.54 -25.86
CA SER A 246 -7.72 -5.74 -26.20
C SER A 246 -8.67 -5.62 -25.01
N GLN A 247 -8.21 -5.90 -23.80
CA GLN A 247 -9.07 -5.89 -22.61
C GLN A 247 -9.20 -4.51 -21.95
N SER A 248 -8.41 -3.53 -22.39
CA SER A 248 -8.53 -2.14 -21.92
C SER A 248 -9.82 -1.44 -22.39
N ASP A 249 -10.55 -2.04 -23.34
CA ASP A 249 -11.80 -1.51 -23.89
C ASP A 249 -13.07 -2.14 -23.25
N SER A 250 -12.94 -2.99 -22.22
CA SER A 250 -14.11 -3.56 -21.53
C SER A 250 -15.00 -2.43 -20.97
N PRO A 251 -16.33 -2.46 -21.21
CA PRO A 251 -17.24 -1.43 -20.69
C PRO A 251 -17.32 -1.42 -19.15
N ARG A 252 -16.81 -2.47 -18.49
CA ARG A 252 -16.76 -2.58 -17.03
C ARG A 252 -15.51 -1.95 -16.42
N LEU A 253 -14.49 -1.69 -17.23
CA LEU A 253 -13.32 -0.95 -16.79
C LEU A 253 -13.55 0.54 -16.99
N PRO A 254 -13.06 1.40 -16.07
CA PRO A 254 -12.96 2.82 -16.34
C PRO A 254 -12.22 3.01 -17.66
N GLN A 255 -12.91 3.58 -18.66
CA GLN A 255 -12.33 3.74 -19.99
C GLN A 255 -11.13 4.69 -19.87
N PRO A 256 -9.92 4.20 -20.16
CA PRO A 256 -8.72 5.01 -19.99
C PRO A 256 -8.79 6.21 -20.93
N GLN A 257 -8.60 7.40 -20.38
CA GLN A 257 -8.69 8.65 -21.16
C GLN A 257 -7.50 8.88 -22.10
N SER A 258 -6.45 8.05 -21.99
CA SER A 258 -5.23 8.11 -22.79
C SER A 258 -4.59 6.73 -22.96
N GLU A 259 -3.72 6.57 -23.96
CA GLU A 259 -2.90 5.37 -24.13
C GLU A 259 -1.97 5.11 -22.94
N GLU A 260 -1.57 6.15 -22.23
CA GLU A 260 -0.77 6.04 -21.01
C GLU A 260 -1.57 5.40 -19.87
N ALA A 261 -2.84 5.77 -19.73
CA ALA A 261 -3.73 5.17 -18.73
C ALA A 261 -4.03 3.68 -18.99
N ARG A 262 -3.68 3.13 -20.17
CA ARG A 262 -3.77 1.70 -20.52
C ARG A 262 -2.57 0.87 -20.05
N ARG A 263 -1.50 1.52 -19.53
CA ARG A 263 -0.25 0.86 -19.16
C ARG A 263 -0.18 0.66 -17.66
N PHE A 264 -0.67 -0.48 -17.18
CA PHE A 264 -0.71 -0.77 -15.74
C PHE A 264 -0.71 -2.28 -15.45
N VAL A 265 -0.54 -2.61 -14.18
CA VAL A 265 -0.81 -3.94 -13.63
C VAL A 265 -2.01 -3.84 -12.69
N ASP A 266 -3.02 -4.65 -12.95
CA ASP A 266 -4.21 -4.76 -12.11
C ASP A 266 -3.97 -5.77 -10.98
N LEU A 267 -4.42 -5.43 -9.77
CA LEU A 267 -4.39 -6.33 -8.61
C LEU A 267 -5.81 -6.81 -8.34
N VAL A 268 -6.10 -8.02 -8.78
CA VAL A 268 -7.42 -8.65 -8.68
C VAL A 268 -7.43 -9.60 -7.49
N LEU A 269 -8.33 -9.38 -6.53
CA LEU A 269 -8.48 -10.25 -5.36
C LEU A 269 -9.64 -11.23 -5.60
N LEU A 270 -9.30 -12.52 -5.69
CA LEU A 270 -10.23 -13.60 -6.01
C LEU A 270 -10.61 -14.36 -4.74
N GLY A 271 -11.89 -14.35 -4.38
CA GLY A 271 -12.42 -15.28 -3.40
C GLY A 271 -12.71 -16.66 -4.02
N PRO A 272 -13.01 -17.69 -3.20
CA PRO A 272 -13.24 -19.05 -3.67
C PRO A 272 -14.41 -19.18 -4.65
N GLN A 273 -15.46 -18.39 -4.44
CA GLN A 273 -16.65 -18.39 -5.29
C GLN A 273 -16.37 -17.76 -6.66
N GLN A 274 -15.74 -16.58 -6.68
CA GLN A 274 -15.32 -15.92 -7.93
C GLN A 274 -14.38 -16.83 -8.73
N ARG A 275 -13.45 -17.51 -8.05
CA ARG A 275 -12.54 -18.46 -8.71
C ARG A 275 -13.30 -19.63 -9.34
N ALA A 276 -14.33 -20.16 -8.68
CA ALA A 276 -15.15 -21.24 -9.23
C ALA A 276 -15.99 -20.77 -10.42
N GLU A 277 -16.55 -19.56 -10.36
CA GLU A 277 -17.40 -18.98 -11.41
C GLU A 277 -16.66 -18.63 -12.68
N LEU A 278 -15.40 -18.17 -12.56
CA LEU A 278 -14.58 -17.85 -13.73
C LEU A 278 -14.35 -19.07 -14.63
N GLY A 279 -14.48 -20.30 -14.12
CA GLY A 279 -14.34 -21.53 -14.91
C GLY A 279 -12.94 -21.72 -15.53
N GLY A 280 -11.98 -20.89 -15.12
CA GLY A 280 -10.63 -20.76 -15.69
C GLY A 280 -10.16 -19.30 -15.64
N LEU A 281 -8.87 -19.08 -15.37
CA LEU A 281 -8.30 -17.74 -15.35
C LEU A 281 -7.82 -17.35 -16.75
N SER A 282 -8.54 -16.41 -17.36
CA SER A 282 -8.15 -15.73 -18.60
C SER A 282 -8.50 -14.25 -18.50
N PRO A 283 -7.81 -13.35 -19.24
CA PRO A 283 -8.15 -11.93 -19.22
C PRO A 283 -9.63 -11.66 -19.54
N SER A 284 -10.18 -12.33 -20.56
CA SER A 284 -11.61 -12.24 -20.91
C SER A 284 -12.51 -12.69 -19.76
N ALA A 285 -12.20 -13.81 -19.11
CA ALA A 285 -13.03 -14.29 -18.00
C ALA A 285 -13.09 -13.25 -16.85
N VAL A 286 -11.96 -12.62 -16.52
CA VAL A 286 -11.87 -11.61 -15.46
C VAL A 286 -12.68 -10.35 -15.77
N TYR A 287 -12.68 -9.88 -17.03
CA TYR A 287 -13.26 -8.58 -17.39
C TYR A 287 -14.60 -8.62 -18.13
N GLU A 288 -14.98 -9.77 -18.69
CA GLU A 288 -16.24 -9.95 -19.43
C GLU A 288 -17.28 -10.74 -18.59
N GLY A 289 -16.86 -11.39 -17.50
CA GLY A 289 -17.73 -12.11 -16.57
C GLY A 289 -18.72 -11.20 -15.84
N GLU A 290 -19.73 -11.77 -15.17
CA GLU A 290 -20.83 -11.01 -14.53
C GLU A 290 -20.45 -10.24 -13.27
N LEU A 291 -19.23 -10.40 -12.77
CA LEU A 291 -18.75 -9.81 -11.51
C LEU A 291 -18.75 -8.27 -11.53
N GLU A 292 -19.17 -7.68 -10.41
CA GLU A 292 -19.07 -6.23 -10.16
C GLU A 292 -17.69 -5.89 -9.59
N PHE A 293 -17.18 -4.68 -9.86
CA PHE A 293 -15.90 -4.24 -9.33
C PHE A 293 -16.10 -3.26 -8.18
N GLU A 294 -15.48 -3.53 -7.03
CA GLU A 294 -15.31 -2.56 -5.95
C GLU A 294 -13.84 -2.14 -5.91
N GLU A 295 -13.63 -0.83 -6.07
CA GLU A 295 -12.31 -0.22 -6.05
C GLU A 295 -11.92 0.07 -4.60
N LEU A 296 -10.82 -0.55 -4.19
CA LEU A 296 -10.18 -0.20 -2.96
C LEU A 296 -9.42 1.13 -3.21
N GLU A 297 -9.90 2.26 -2.63
CA GLU A 297 -9.25 3.60 -2.62
C GLU A 297 -7.95 3.70 -1.82
N ILE A 298 -6.82 4.05 -2.45
CA ILE A 298 -5.54 4.02 -1.74
C ILE A 298 -5.52 5.12 -0.65
N PRO A 299 -5.36 4.76 0.65
CA PRO A 299 -5.23 5.78 1.66
C PRO A 299 -3.98 6.60 1.34
N ALA A 300 -4.09 7.93 1.43
CA ALA A 300 -2.96 8.83 1.23
C ALA A 300 -1.73 8.31 1.99
N GLU A 301 -0.52 8.49 1.42
CA GLU A 301 0.68 8.32 2.23
C GLU A 301 0.45 9.13 3.50
N PRO A 302 0.64 8.55 4.70
CA PRO A 302 0.66 9.36 5.90
C PRO A 302 1.71 10.44 5.65
N GLY A 303 1.24 11.66 5.38
CA GLY A 303 1.99 12.68 4.67
C GLY A 303 3.33 12.94 5.35
N GLY A 304 4.38 13.00 4.53
CA GLY A 304 5.71 13.41 4.96
C GLY A 304 6.40 12.41 5.88
N TRP A 305 7.27 11.59 5.29
CA TRP A 305 8.39 10.97 6.02
C TRP A 305 9.34 12.00 6.65
N GLU A 306 9.11 13.31 6.42
CA GLU A 306 9.87 14.42 6.97
C GLU A 306 9.74 14.54 8.49
N THR A 307 8.68 14.03 9.11
CA THR A 307 8.53 14.14 10.57
C THR A 307 7.86 12.92 11.20
N THR A 308 8.63 11.88 11.50
CA THR A 308 8.14 10.88 12.46
C THR A 308 8.14 11.53 13.85
N GLU A 309 6.98 11.57 14.51
CA GLU A 309 6.93 11.81 15.95
C GLU A 309 7.50 10.58 16.67
N VAL A 310 8.69 10.72 17.25
CA VAL A 310 9.26 9.72 18.16
C VAL A 310 8.85 10.10 19.56
N ALA A 311 8.00 9.27 20.15
CA ALA A 311 7.72 9.32 21.57
C ALA A 311 8.78 8.52 22.33
N VAL A 312 9.60 9.19 23.13
CA VAL A 312 10.53 8.54 24.06
C VAL A 312 9.86 8.50 25.43
N THR A 313 9.49 7.29 25.85
CA THR A 313 8.88 7.05 27.16
C THR A 313 9.94 6.54 28.13
N PHE A 314 10.12 7.21 29.26
CA PHE A 314 11.10 6.82 30.27
C PHE A 314 10.52 6.94 31.68
N ARG A 315 10.99 6.05 32.56
CA ARG A 315 10.68 6.13 33.99
C ARG A 315 11.58 7.19 34.60
N ALA A 316 11.02 8.37 34.87
CA ALA A 316 11.71 9.40 35.61
C ALA A 316 11.22 9.39 37.08
N PRO A 317 12.07 9.78 38.04
CA PRO A 317 11.61 10.05 39.40
C PRO A 317 10.57 11.19 39.39
N ALA A 318 9.69 11.22 40.39
CA ALA A 318 8.69 12.28 40.54
C ALA A 318 9.33 13.68 40.50
N GLY A 319 8.69 14.66 39.84
CA GLY A 319 9.16 16.05 39.75
C GLY A 319 9.96 16.40 38.49
N VAL A 320 9.58 15.88 37.31
CA VAL A 320 10.21 16.23 36.02
C VAL A 320 9.56 17.37 35.26
N GLU A 321 8.51 17.99 35.80
CA GLU A 321 7.90 19.21 35.24
C GLU A 321 8.98 20.29 35.03
N GLY A 322 9.00 20.90 33.84
CA GLY A 322 10.01 21.88 33.44
C GLY A 322 11.38 21.31 33.04
N GLN A 323 11.58 19.99 32.97
CA GLN A 323 12.82 19.42 32.40
C GLN A 323 12.81 19.50 30.87
N ARG A 324 13.97 19.82 30.29
CA ARG A 324 14.16 19.85 28.83
C ARG A 324 15.10 18.73 28.42
N PHE A 325 14.73 18.01 27.37
CA PHE A 325 15.50 16.92 26.81
C PHE A 325 15.97 17.27 25.41
N GLN A 326 17.19 16.87 25.09
CA GLN A 326 17.83 17.08 23.81
C GLN A 326 18.12 15.72 23.20
N LEU A 327 17.67 15.50 21.98
CA LEU A 327 18.00 14.35 21.19
C LEU A 327 19.18 14.72 20.29
N VAL A 328 20.29 14.00 20.42
CA VAL A 328 21.55 14.26 19.72
C VAL A 328 21.89 13.06 18.85
N SER A 329 22.02 13.25 17.54
CA SER A 329 22.46 12.17 16.64
C SER A 329 23.93 11.79 16.86
N GLU A 330 24.33 10.59 16.49
CA GLU A 330 25.71 10.07 16.63
C GLU A 330 26.76 10.93 15.90
N ASP A 331 26.39 11.54 14.77
CA ASP A 331 27.22 12.49 14.01
C ASP A 331 27.26 13.91 14.63
N GLY A 332 26.52 14.14 15.71
CA GLY A 332 26.38 15.44 16.38
C GLY A 332 25.63 16.51 15.57
N ALA A 333 25.05 16.15 14.42
CA ALA A 333 24.51 17.11 13.46
C ALA A 333 23.05 17.51 13.72
N ILE A 334 22.26 16.67 14.39
CA ILE A 334 20.84 16.91 14.63
C ILE A 334 20.61 17.13 16.12
N ASP A 335 20.24 18.37 16.45
CA ASP A 335 19.79 18.80 17.77
C ASP A 335 18.27 19.05 17.72
N ARG A 336 17.50 18.19 18.40
CA ARG A 336 16.08 18.43 18.65
C ARG A 336 15.86 18.57 20.15
N VAL A 337 15.27 19.68 20.58
CA VAL A 337 14.92 19.92 21.98
C VAL A 337 13.42 19.68 22.13
N GLY A 338 13.07 18.77 23.04
CA GLY A 338 11.70 18.49 23.45
C GLY A 338 11.51 18.92 24.91
N ASP A 339 10.40 19.60 25.17
CA ASP A 339 10.03 20.03 26.51
C ASP A 339 9.16 18.98 27.18
N CYS A 340 9.42 18.71 28.47
CA CYS A 340 8.61 17.78 29.25
C CYS A 340 7.25 18.39 29.66
N ASP A 341 6.99 19.64 29.31
CA ASP A 341 5.71 20.30 29.61
C ASP A 341 4.54 19.71 28.80
N ASP A 342 4.83 18.99 27.70
CA ASP A 342 3.87 18.18 26.93
C ASP A 342 3.85 16.70 27.37
N ALA A 343 4.53 16.34 28.47
CA ALA A 343 4.61 14.96 28.91
C ALA A 343 3.31 14.50 29.56
N VAL A 344 2.60 13.61 28.85
CA VAL A 344 1.48 12.88 29.43
C VAL A 344 2.04 11.73 30.27
N ALA A 345 1.68 11.71 31.55
CA ALA A 345 1.90 10.53 32.38
C ALA A 345 1.02 9.39 31.86
N VAL A 346 1.64 8.44 31.15
CA VAL A 346 0.98 7.21 30.70
C VAL A 346 1.56 6.08 31.54
N ASP A 347 0.72 5.43 32.35
CA ASP A 347 1.08 4.31 33.22
C ASP A 347 2.27 4.59 34.18
N GLY A 348 2.41 5.84 34.64
CA GLY A 348 3.48 6.26 35.55
C GLY A 348 4.85 6.44 34.88
N LEU A 349 4.89 6.51 33.55
CA LEU A 349 6.07 6.88 32.78
C LEU A 349 5.89 8.28 32.19
N ASN A 350 7.00 9.02 32.07
CA ASN A 350 6.99 10.31 31.38
C ASN A 350 7.27 10.06 29.90
N ARG A 351 6.52 10.75 29.03
CA ARG A 351 6.63 10.64 27.57
C ARG A 351 7.07 11.98 27.01
N VAL A 352 8.20 12.04 26.31
CA VAL A 352 8.62 13.23 25.56
C VAL A 352 8.50 12.91 24.07
N VAL A 353 7.80 13.76 23.33
CA VAL A 353 7.60 13.58 21.88
C VAL A 353 8.55 14.50 21.13
N PHE A 354 9.26 13.95 20.17
CA PHE A 354 10.14 14.68 19.28
C PHE A 354 9.67 14.49 17.85
N SER A 355 9.48 15.57 17.10
CA SER A 355 9.11 15.54 15.68
C SER A 355 10.33 15.81 14.79
N GLY A 356 10.26 15.39 13.53
CA GLY A 356 11.32 15.67 12.55
C GLY A 356 12.63 14.95 12.82
N ILE A 357 12.54 13.71 13.30
CA ILE A 357 13.70 12.84 13.54
C ILE A 357 13.96 11.98 12.30
N ASP A 358 15.24 11.92 11.92
CA ASP A 358 15.74 11.02 10.89
C ASP A 358 15.92 9.61 11.46
N TRP A 359 14.96 8.75 11.18
CA TRP A 359 14.90 7.37 11.66
C TRP A 359 16.08 6.48 11.23
N THR A 360 16.94 6.94 10.32
CA THR A 360 18.13 6.20 9.88
C THR A 360 19.33 6.38 10.82
N LYS A 361 19.27 7.33 11.77
CA LYS A 361 20.39 7.69 12.65
C LYS A 361 20.22 7.13 14.07
N THR A 362 21.34 6.92 14.75
CA THR A 362 21.38 6.63 16.19
C THR A 362 21.32 7.93 16.99
N TYR A 363 20.62 7.93 18.12
CA TYR A 363 20.40 9.12 18.95
C TYR A 363 20.66 8.91 20.44
N ALA A 364 21.34 9.86 21.08
CA ALA A 364 21.44 9.96 22.53
C ALA A 364 20.41 10.96 23.08
N LEU A 365 19.73 10.59 24.17
CA LEU A 365 18.85 11.50 24.89
C LEU A 365 19.63 12.15 26.05
N ARG A 366 19.77 13.46 25.98
CA ARG A 366 20.47 14.26 26.99
C ARG A 366 19.48 15.13 27.74
N ARG A 367 19.48 15.07 29.07
CA ARG A 367 18.79 16.08 29.87
C ARG A 367 19.63 17.36 29.90
N ILE A 368 19.06 18.47 29.42
CA ILE A 368 19.75 19.77 29.34
C ILE A 368 19.25 20.79 30.38
N HIS A 369 18.10 20.54 31.02
CA HIS A 369 17.59 21.37 32.12
C HIS A 369 16.98 20.52 33.25
N GLY A 370 17.31 20.85 34.51
CA GLY A 370 16.90 20.13 35.72
C GLY A 370 18.07 19.86 36.70
N PRO A 371 17.81 19.46 37.96
CA PRO A 371 18.86 19.15 38.92
C PRO A 371 19.66 17.90 38.50
N GLY A 372 20.95 18.10 38.22
CA GLY A 372 21.90 17.07 37.78
C GLY A 372 21.91 16.88 36.26
N ILE A 373 23.10 16.76 35.66
CA ILE A 373 23.24 16.39 34.25
C ILE A 373 23.26 14.86 34.18
N SER A 374 22.34 14.28 33.43
CA SER A 374 22.36 12.84 33.11
C SER A 374 22.21 12.67 31.61
N THR A 375 23.14 11.94 31.00
CA THR A 375 23.06 11.52 29.61
C THR A 375 22.65 10.06 29.60
N THR A 376 21.57 9.73 28.90
CA THR A 376 21.22 8.33 28.63
C THR A 376 21.38 8.09 27.14
N VAL A 377 22.35 7.24 26.80
CA VAL A 377 22.54 6.82 25.41
C VAL A 377 21.58 5.67 25.14
N PHE A 378 20.87 5.75 24.02
CA PHE A 378 20.04 4.66 23.54
C PHE A 378 20.50 4.34 22.11
N SER A 379 20.70 3.07 21.81
CA SER A 379 20.97 2.59 20.46
C SER A 379 19.83 1.66 20.04
N HIS A 380 19.45 1.75 18.76
CA HIS A 380 18.51 0.82 18.12
C HIS A 380 17.12 0.76 18.79
N VAL A 381 16.36 1.86 18.71
CA VAL A 381 14.95 1.87 19.11
C VAL A 381 14.17 0.92 18.20
N ARG A 382 13.91 -0.30 18.68
CA ARG A 382 12.96 -1.22 18.04
C ARG A 382 11.56 -0.84 18.51
N PHE A 383 10.69 -0.56 17.55
CA PHE A 383 9.27 -0.42 17.78
C PHE A 383 8.65 -1.82 17.73
N GLU A 384 8.02 -2.28 18.80
CA GLU A 384 7.25 -3.53 18.79
C GLU A 384 5.75 -3.21 18.83
N LEU A 385 5.00 -3.92 17.99
CA LEU A 385 3.56 -3.75 17.83
C LEU A 385 2.84 -4.49 18.97
N GLN A 386 2.22 -3.76 19.90
CA GLN A 386 1.26 -4.35 20.85
C GLN A 386 -0.16 -3.93 20.46
N ASN A 387 -1.00 -4.88 20.08
CA ASN A 387 -2.44 -4.69 19.86
C ASN A 387 -2.85 -3.63 18.82
N GLY A 388 -2.05 -3.42 17.76
CA GLY A 388 -2.43 -2.53 16.65
C GLY A 388 -2.43 -1.03 16.99
N LEU A 389 -1.93 -0.65 18.17
CA LEU A 389 -1.68 0.75 18.56
C LEU A 389 -0.25 0.83 19.12
N TRP A 390 0.48 1.88 18.74
CA TRP A 390 1.87 2.07 19.15
C TRP A 390 1.99 2.16 20.68
N SER A 391 2.60 1.15 21.30
CA SER A 391 2.96 1.11 22.72
C SER A 391 4.48 0.90 22.85
N PRO A 392 5.18 1.67 23.69
CA PRO A 392 6.63 1.57 23.84
C PRO A 392 7.00 0.45 24.81
N ASP A 393 7.20 -0.78 24.34
CA ASP A 393 7.44 -1.93 25.23
C ASP A 393 8.75 -2.71 25.03
N SER A 394 9.74 -2.20 24.27
CA SER A 394 11.09 -2.81 24.28
C SER A 394 12.23 -1.85 23.93
N MET A 395 12.68 -1.05 24.91
CA MET A 395 14.05 -0.53 24.87
C MET A 395 15.04 -1.65 25.21
N ARG A 396 15.95 -2.01 24.31
CA ARG A 396 17.21 -2.63 24.75
C ARG A 396 18.04 -1.56 25.45
N ARG A 397 18.04 -1.63 26.78
CA ARG A 397 18.98 -0.89 27.64
C ARG A 397 20.38 -1.47 27.44
N GLU A 398 21.20 -0.87 26.57
CA GLU A 398 22.65 -0.85 26.83
C GLU A 398 22.94 0.36 27.72
N VAL A 399 22.83 0.15 29.04
CA VAL A 399 23.22 1.19 30.00
C VAL A 399 24.74 1.20 30.07
N ALA A 400 25.38 2.01 29.22
CA ALA A 400 26.68 2.56 29.56
C ALA A 400 26.43 3.73 30.53
N GLN A 401 26.49 3.46 31.85
CA GLN A 401 26.62 4.53 32.82
C GLN A 401 27.98 5.20 32.61
N VAL A 402 28.00 6.31 31.87
CA VAL A 402 29.15 7.20 31.92
C VAL A 402 29.04 7.97 33.24
N ALA A 403 29.82 7.55 34.24
CA ALA A 403 29.97 8.30 35.47
C ALA A 403 30.43 9.73 35.12
N GLY A 404 29.63 10.73 35.50
CA GLY A 404 30.03 12.13 35.38
C GLY A 404 31.27 12.38 36.26
N PRO A 405 32.07 13.43 35.93
CA PRO A 405 33.22 13.79 36.76
C PRO A 405 32.72 14.06 38.18
N GLU A 406 33.27 13.36 39.16
CA GLU A 406 33.04 13.65 40.57
C GLU A 406 33.32 15.14 40.79
N ALA A 407 32.33 15.86 41.29
CA ALA A 407 32.51 17.23 41.71
C ALA A 407 33.49 17.23 42.89
N SER A 408 34.77 17.50 42.60
CA SER A 408 35.78 17.77 43.60
C SER A 408 35.31 18.94 44.48
N SER A 409 35.03 18.63 45.74
CA SER A 409 34.72 19.56 46.82
C SER A 409 35.88 20.51 47.11
#